data_AF-A0A7X5TPY9-F1
#
_entry.id   AF-A0A7X5TPY9-F1
#
_cell.length_a   1.000
_cell.length_b   1.000
_cell.length_c   1.000
_cell.angle_alpha   90.00
_cell.angle_beta   90.00
_cell.angle_gamma   90.00
#
_symmetry.space_group_name_H-M   'P 1'
#
loop_
_entity.id
_entity.type
_entity.pdbx_description
1 polymer ?
#
loop_
_entity_poly.entity_id
_entity_poly.type
_entity_poly.pdbx_seq_one_letter_code
_entity_poly.pdbx_strand_id
1 'polypeptide(L)'
;MAVSLRERQLTFGASSLLGLRRGAGHVPNVSQNAAVPTTAPIALSQLAGAVNYVPLSINGPSLVSLGTIPVSRPPSSASHAAGTSTSGGSGSITATWQRISGSSIPVCSNTAAVNPTFSCVGNLGNTGGGGTETLTAVWRLTVGDGHSSAFKDITISVSRDLP
;
A
#
# COMPACT_ATOMS: atom_id res chain seq x y z
N MET A 1 3.47 -42.50 23.40
CA MET A 1 2.34 -42.82 22.52
C MET A 1 2.80 -42.56 21.09
N ALA A 2 3.26 -43.59 20.38
CA ALA A 2 3.81 -43.46 19.04
C ALA A 2 2.65 -43.41 18.04
N VAL A 3 2.51 -42.30 17.31
CA VAL A 3 1.54 -42.19 16.22
C VAL A 3 2.09 -42.98 15.04
N SER A 4 1.45 -44.11 14.71
CA SER A 4 1.74 -44.91 13.53
C SER A 4 1.23 -44.16 12.29
N LEU A 5 2.15 -43.66 11.47
CA LEU A 5 1.87 -43.06 10.17
C LEU A 5 1.58 -44.18 9.15
N ARG A 6 0.41 -44.82 9.24
CA ARG A 6 -0.11 -45.59 8.11
C ARG A 6 -0.57 -44.62 7.04
N GLU A 7 0.23 -44.54 5.98
CA GLU A 7 -0.09 -44.10 4.61
C GLU A 7 -1.42 -43.37 4.45
N ARG A 8 -1.43 -42.08 4.80
CA ARG A 8 -2.23 -41.12 4.03
C ARG A 8 -1.35 -40.69 2.87
N GLN A 9 -1.48 -41.39 1.76
CA GLN A 9 -0.92 -40.97 0.47
C GLN A 9 -1.60 -39.65 0.10
N LEU A 10 -1.03 -38.50 0.51
CA LEU A 10 -1.24 -37.29 -0.25
C LEU A 10 -0.48 -37.51 -1.56
N THR A 11 -1.20 -37.90 -2.61
CA THR A 11 -0.64 -38.04 -3.96
C THR A 11 -0.33 -36.65 -4.49
N PHE A 12 0.74 -36.05 -3.99
CA PHE A 12 1.45 -35.05 -4.75
C PHE A 12 2.08 -35.80 -5.91
N GLY A 13 1.75 -35.45 -7.15
CA GLY A 13 2.31 -36.11 -8.35
C GLY A 13 3.84 -36.01 -8.48
N ALA A 14 4.55 -35.49 -7.47
CA ALA A 14 5.98 -35.33 -7.43
C ALA A 14 6.64 -36.62 -6.91
N SER A 15 7.46 -37.24 -7.75
CA SER A 15 8.24 -38.44 -7.41
C SER A 15 9.43 -38.15 -6.48
N SER A 16 9.66 -36.88 -6.13
CA SER A 16 10.73 -36.45 -5.23
C SER A 16 10.38 -35.14 -4.52
N LEU A 17 10.95 -34.92 -3.33
CA LEU A 17 10.84 -33.64 -2.62
C LEU A 17 11.40 -32.46 -3.44
N LEU A 18 12.32 -32.72 -4.37
CA LEU A 18 12.85 -31.69 -5.27
C LEU A 18 11.76 -31.12 -6.20
N GLY A 19 10.79 -31.93 -6.59
CA GLY A 19 9.64 -31.50 -7.40
C GLY A 19 8.70 -30.55 -6.66
N LEU A 20 8.78 -30.51 -5.33
CA LEU A 20 7.95 -29.68 -4.46
C LEU A 20 8.60 -28.32 -4.15
N ARG A 21 9.75 -28.01 -4.75
CA ARG A 21 10.35 -26.67 -4.66
C ARG A 21 9.60 -25.69 -5.54
N ARG A 22 9.55 -24.42 -5.14
CA ARG A 22 9.01 -23.37 -6.01
C ARG A 22 9.87 -23.26 -7.28
N GLY A 23 9.20 -23.26 -8.43
CA GLY A 23 9.84 -23.27 -9.75
C GLY A 23 10.26 -24.65 -10.25
N ALA A 24 10.02 -25.71 -9.48
CA ALA A 24 10.14 -27.08 -9.98
C ALA A 24 8.86 -27.54 -10.70
N GLY A 25 8.82 -28.82 -11.09
CA GLY A 25 7.75 -29.36 -11.92
C GLY A 25 6.33 -29.29 -11.33
N HIS A 26 6.18 -29.20 -10.00
CA HIS A 26 4.88 -29.32 -9.33
C HIS A 26 4.46 -28.09 -8.54
N VAL A 27 5.35 -27.12 -8.35
CA VAL A 27 5.03 -25.85 -7.68
C VAL A 27 5.42 -24.71 -8.62
N PRO A 28 4.46 -24.15 -9.38
CA PRO A 28 4.72 -23.02 -10.26
C PRO A 28 5.40 -21.86 -9.51
N ASN A 29 6.31 -21.16 -10.19
CA ASN A 29 6.96 -19.97 -9.64
C ASN A 29 6.02 -18.76 -9.74
N VAL A 30 4.93 -18.81 -8.97
CA VAL A 30 3.91 -17.77 -8.86
C VAL A 30 3.85 -17.24 -7.43
N SER A 31 3.29 -16.04 -7.25
CA SER A 31 3.29 -15.34 -5.97
C SER A 31 2.58 -16.11 -4.85
N GLN A 32 1.55 -16.88 -5.16
CA GLN A 32 0.82 -17.72 -4.21
C GLN A 32 1.69 -18.81 -3.54
N ASN A 33 2.84 -19.15 -4.14
CA ASN A 33 3.74 -20.18 -3.66
C ASN A 33 5.03 -19.62 -3.02
N ALA A 34 5.13 -18.31 -2.77
CA ALA A 34 6.36 -17.64 -2.29
C ALA A 34 6.95 -18.23 -0.98
N ALA A 35 6.10 -18.85 -0.19
CA ALA A 35 6.46 -19.53 1.04
C ALA A 35 7.11 -20.92 0.84
N VAL A 36 7.06 -21.46 -0.37
CA VAL A 36 7.69 -22.74 -0.73
C VAL A 36 9.17 -22.49 -1.04
N PRO A 37 10.11 -23.23 -0.42
CA PRO A 37 11.54 -23.09 -0.66
C PRO A 37 11.96 -23.33 -2.11
N THR A 38 13.00 -22.65 -2.55
CA THR A 38 13.65 -22.87 -3.85
C THR A 38 14.86 -23.82 -3.78
N THR A 39 15.34 -24.16 -2.57
CA THR A 39 16.49 -25.03 -2.32
C THR A 39 16.17 -26.13 -1.29
N ALA A 40 16.94 -27.23 -1.30
CA ALA A 40 16.87 -28.26 -0.25
C ALA A 40 17.75 -27.89 0.95
N PRO A 41 17.49 -28.48 2.14
CA PRO A 41 16.40 -29.41 2.45
C PRO A 41 15.03 -28.72 2.58
N ILE A 42 13.96 -29.40 2.16
CA ILE A 42 12.57 -28.96 2.42
C ILE A 42 12.11 -29.62 3.71
N ALA A 43 11.80 -28.80 4.72
CA ALA A 43 11.24 -29.27 5.98
C ALA A 43 9.77 -29.66 5.83
N LEU A 44 9.29 -30.64 6.60
CA LEU A 44 7.88 -31.07 6.59
C LEU A 44 6.91 -29.90 6.91
N SER A 45 7.33 -28.95 7.75
CA SER A 45 6.57 -27.73 8.06
C SER A 45 6.34 -26.84 6.84
N GLN A 46 7.21 -26.91 5.82
CA GLN A 46 7.10 -26.15 4.59
C GLN A 46 6.17 -26.84 3.56
N LEU A 47 5.94 -28.15 3.72
CA LEU A 47 5.04 -28.97 2.88
C LEU A 47 3.61 -29.00 3.40
N ALA A 48 3.41 -28.82 4.71
CA ALA A 48 2.10 -28.79 5.37
C ALA A 48 1.30 -27.50 5.11
N GLY A 49 1.80 -26.60 4.26
CA GLY A 49 1.21 -25.29 4.02
C GLY A 49 2.25 -24.20 4.28
N ALA A 50 2.79 -23.67 3.20
CA ALA A 50 3.20 -22.29 3.02
C ALA A 50 3.06 -21.40 4.28
N VAL A 51 4.18 -20.87 4.77
CA VAL A 51 4.22 -19.72 5.69
C VAL A 51 3.07 -18.79 5.37
N ASN A 52 2.21 -18.54 6.36
CA ASN A 52 0.96 -17.78 6.28
C ASN A 52 1.22 -16.37 5.71
N TYR A 53 1.34 -16.28 4.39
CA TYR A 53 1.63 -15.02 3.72
C TYR A 53 0.36 -14.18 3.75
N VAL A 54 0.41 -13.11 4.54
CA VAL A 54 -0.65 -12.11 4.58
C VAL A 54 -0.34 -11.10 3.48
N PRO A 55 -1.18 -10.94 2.44
CA PRO A 55 -0.96 -9.94 1.40
C PRO A 55 -0.86 -8.53 1.98
N LEU A 56 -0.16 -7.64 1.27
CA LEU A 56 -0.15 -6.22 1.60
C LEU A 56 -1.57 -5.67 1.66
N SER A 57 -1.84 -4.87 2.68
CA SER A 57 -3.04 -4.06 2.77
C SER A 57 -2.70 -2.64 3.22
N ILE A 58 -3.49 -1.67 2.77
CA ILE A 58 -3.34 -0.26 3.15
C ILE A 58 -4.46 0.13 4.11
N ASN A 59 -4.06 0.62 5.28
CA ASN A 59 -4.93 1.20 6.29
C ASN A 59 -4.83 2.73 6.27
N GLY A 60 -5.84 3.42 6.79
CA GLY A 60 -5.86 4.88 6.88
C GLY A 60 -7.19 5.51 6.46
N PRO A 61 -7.26 6.85 6.37
CA PRO A 61 -8.48 7.55 5.99
C PRO A 61 -8.78 7.43 4.49
N SER A 62 -10.03 7.73 4.12
CA SER A 62 -10.42 7.98 2.71
C SER A 62 -10.45 9.47 2.37
N LEU A 63 -10.41 10.33 3.40
CA LEU A 63 -10.41 11.79 3.29
C LEU A 63 -9.36 12.37 4.25
N VAL A 64 -8.50 13.26 3.75
CA VAL A 64 -7.58 14.05 4.57
C VAL A 64 -7.87 15.52 4.34
N SER A 65 -8.25 16.22 5.41
CA SER A 65 -8.42 17.67 5.35
C SER A 65 -7.17 18.38 5.86
N LEU A 66 -6.64 19.27 5.03
CA LEU A 66 -5.56 20.19 5.40
C LEU A 66 -6.07 21.33 6.31
N GLY A 67 -7.39 21.52 6.39
CA GLY A 67 -8.02 22.63 7.09
C GLY A 67 -8.23 23.84 6.18
N THR A 68 -8.52 24.98 6.83
CA THR A 68 -8.79 26.25 6.16
C THR A 68 -7.57 27.17 6.21
N ILE A 69 -7.17 27.72 5.06
CA ILE A 69 -6.12 28.73 4.97
C ILE A 69 -6.73 30.12 4.71
N PRO A 70 -6.37 31.14 5.51
CA PRO A 70 -6.81 32.51 5.26
C PRO A 70 -6.05 33.10 4.07
N VAL A 71 -6.77 33.83 3.21
CA VAL A 71 -6.22 34.60 2.08
C VAL A 71 -5.46 35.87 2.50
N SER A 72 -5.68 36.37 3.72
CA SER A 72 -5.25 37.72 4.13
C SER A 72 -3.79 37.86 4.56
N ARG A 73 -2.98 36.79 4.56
CA ARG A 73 -1.56 36.89 4.96
C ARG A 73 -0.65 35.91 4.21
N PRO A 74 0.09 36.36 3.19
CA PRO A 74 1.14 35.57 2.57
C PRO A 74 2.38 35.44 3.49
N PRO A 75 3.04 34.26 3.52
CA PRO A 75 2.58 32.97 3.03
C PRO A 75 1.70 32.26 4.08
N SER A 76 0.49 31.87 3.71
CA SER A 76 -0.31 30.91 4.48
C SER A 76 -0.07 29.50 3.93
N SER A 77 0.10 28.54 4.83
CA SER A 77 0.34 27.14 4.47
C SER A 77 -0.42 26.23 5.41
N ALA A 78 -1.01 25.18 4.86
CA ALA A 78 -1.53 24.08 5.65
C ALA A 78 -0.90 22.77 5.18
N SER A 79 -0.62 21.90 6.13
CA SER A 79 -0.01 20.59 5.89
C SER A 79 -0.60 19.53 6.82
N HIS A 80 -0.77 18.33 6.31
CA HIS A 80 -1.29 17.21 7.07
C HIS A 80 -0.68 15.91 6.56
N ALA A 81 -0.31 15.00 7.46
CA ALA A 81 0.13 13.66 7.08
C ALA A 81 -1.05 12.88 6.47
N ALA A 82 -0.78 12.01 5.51
CA ALA A 82 -1.82 11.20 4.88
C ALA A 82 -2.55 10.28 5.89
N GLY A 83 -1.89 9.92 6.98
CA GLY A 83 -2.43 9.02 8.01
C GLY A 83 -2.53 7.56 7.53
N THR A 84 -1.75 7.21 6.51
CA THR A 84 -1.73 5.87 5.90
C THR A 84 -0.69 4.97 6.54
N SER A 85 -0.99 3.68 6.61
CA SER A 85 -0.06 2.65 7.04
C SER A 85 -0.28 1.37 6.24
N THR A 86 0.69 0.46 6.30
CA THR A 86 0.62 -0.84 5.64
C THR A 86 0.67 -1.96 6.66
N SER A 87 -0.01 -3.06 6.38
CA SER A 87 0.14 -4.33 7.12
C SER A 87 0.22 -5.51 6.16
N GLY A 88 0.72 -6.63 6.67
CA GLY A 88 1.06 -7.78 5.82
C GLY A 88 2.31 -7.52 4.97
N GLY A 89 2.41 -8.29 3.89
CA GLY A 89 3.55 -8.30 2.98
C GLY A 89 4.77 -9.03 3.53
N SER A 90 5.77 -9.18 2.68
CA SER A 90 7.08 -9.72 3.02
C SER A 90 8.19 -8.84 2.47
N GLY A 91 9.09 -8.37 3.34
CA GLY A 91 10.29 -7.64 2.92
C GLY A 91 10.12 -6.12 2.88
N SER A 92 10.86 -5.47 1.98
CA SER A 92 10.89 -4.01 1.87
C SER A 92 9.68 -3.49 1.09
N ILE A 93 8.99 -2.50 1.65
CA ILE A 93 7.81 -1.89 1.03
C ILE A 93 8.24 -0.70 0.18
N THR A 94 7.81 -0.71 -1.07
CA THR A 94 7.83 0.45 -1.97
C THR A 94 6.46 1.11 -1.96
N ALA A 95 6.43 2.44 -1.99
CA ALA A 95 5.20 3.20 -2.07
C ALA A 95 5.30 4.21 -3.22
N THR A 96 4.16 4.47 -3.86
CA THR A 96 4.04 5.50 -4.89
C THR A 96 2.72 6.23 -4.73
N TRP A 97 2.77 7.56 -4.78
CA TRP A 97 1.59 8.41 -4.80
C TRP A 97 1.43 9.08 -6.15
N GLN A 98 0.24 8.95 -6.73
CA GLN A 98 -0.11 9.58 -7.99
C GLN A 98 -1.43 10.34 -7.85
N ARG A 99 -1.46 11.61 -8.30
CA ARG A 99 -2.71 12.34 -8.45
C ARG A 99 -3.49 11.74 -9.60
N ILE A 100 -4.72 11.31 -9.35
CA ILE A 100 -5.58 10.69 -10.36
C ILE A 100 -6.69 11.64 -10.84
N SER A 101 -7.13 12.60 -10.02
CA SER A 101 -8.11 13.62 -10.42
C SER A 101 -8.10 14.85 -9.50
N GLY A 102 -8.86 15.88 -9.89
CA GLY A 102 -9.10 17.09 -9.11
C GLY A 102 -8.03 18.18 -9.26
N SER A 103 -8.01 19.09 -8.29
CA SER A 103 -7.17 20.28 -8.25
C SER A 103 -5.68 19.94 -8.25
N SER A 104 -4.86 20.86 -8.79
CA SER A 104 -3.40 20.74 -8.74
C SER A 104 -2.83 20.88 -7.33
N ILE A 105 -3.63 21.46 -6.44
CA ILE A 105 -3.40 21.61 -5.01
C ILE A 105 -4.45 20.74 -4.33
N PRO A 106 -4.05 19.83 -3.44
CA PRO A 106 -2.82 19.79 -2.65
C PRO A 106 -1.62 19.04 -3.25
N VAL A 107 -0.43 19.36 -2.73
CA VAL A 107 0.89 18.83 -3.14
C VAL A 107 1.38 17.78 -2.15
N CYS A 108 1.97 16.68 -2.64
CA CYS A 108 2.57 15.62 -1.83
C CYS A 108 4.08 15.86 -1.64
N SER A 109 4.57 15.86 -0.40
CA SER A 109 5.98 16.17 -0.06
C SER A 109 6.97 15.09 -0.47
N ASN A 110 6.54 13.83 -0.50
CA ASN A 110 7.36 12.69 -0.87
C ASN A 110 6.47 11.58 -1.41
N THR A 111 6.40 11.44 -2.73
CA THR A 111 5.56 10.42 -3.36
C THR A 111 6.05 8.99 -3.13
N ALA A 112 7.25 8.77 -2.59
CA ALA A 112 7.81 7.46 -2.30
C ALA A 112 7.54 6.95 -0.87
N ALA A 113 6.91 7.77 0.00
CA ALA A 113 6.61 7.38 1.38
C ALA A 113 5.23 6.75 1.52
N VAL A 114 5.08 5.78 2.43
CA VAL A 114 3.76 5.21 2.78
C VAL A 114 2.87 6.27 3.42
N ASN A 115 3.43 7.14 4.29
CA ASN A 115 2.71 8.20 4.98
C ASN A 115 3.35 9.57 4.70
N PRO A 116 3.17 10.14 3.50
CA PRO A 116 3.72 11.45 3.17
C PRO A 116 2.94 12.56 3.84
N THR A 117 3.47 13.78 3.74
CA THR A 117 2.76 14.99 4.12
C THR A 117 2.16 15.64 2.88
N PHE A 118 0.85 15.87 2.90
CA PHE A 118 0.22 16.76 1.94
C PHE A 118 0.34 18.19 2.43
N SER A 119 0.49 19.12 1.49
CA SER A 119 0.58 20.53 1.80
C SER A 119 -0.06 21.39 0.73
N CYS A 120 -0.40 22.61 1.14
CA CYS A 120 -0.73 23.71 0.25
C CYS A 120 0.08 24.93 0.70
N VAL A 121 0.58 25.69 -0.26
CA VAL A 121 1.22 26.98 -0.01
C VAL A 121 0.45 28.01 -0.83
N GLY A 122 -0.14 28.98 -0.14
CA GLY A 122 -1.02 29.97 -0.73
C GLY A 122 -0.26 31.11 -1.40
N ASN A 123 -0.19 31.07 -2.73
CA ASN A 123 -0.62 32.21 -3.55
C ASN A 123 -1.73 31.70 -4.49
N LEU A 124 -2.78 31.14 -3.88
CA LEU A 124 -3.99 30.72 -4.59
C LEU A 124 -4.71 32.00 -5.02
N GLY A 125 -4.70 32.32 -6.32
CA GLY A 125 -5.13 33.62 -6.86
C GLY A 125 -6.44 34.14 -6.27
N ASN A 126 -6.50 35.46 -6.05
CA ASN A 126 -7.63 36.15 -5.45
C ASN A 126 -8.73 36.32 -6.52
N THR A 127 -9.63 35.34 -6.64
CA THR A 127 -10.85 35.49 -7.44
C THR A 127 -11.91 36.06 -6.51
N GLY A 128 -12.15 37.37 -6.62
CA GLY A 128 -13.01 38.11 -5.70
C GLY A 128 -14.40 37.49 -5.53
N GLY A 129 -14.88 37.51 -4.29
CA GLY A 129 -16.20 37.03 -3.86
C GLY A 129 -16.09 36.39 -2.49
N GLY A 130 -16.73 36.98 -1.47
CA GLY A 130 -16.68 36.45 -0.11
C GLY A 130 -17.23 35.01 0.00
N GLY A 131 -16.62 34.20 0.86
CA GLY A 131 -17.04 32.81 1.10
C GLY A 131 -15.87 31.87 1.38
N THR A 132 -16.13 30.56 1.40
CA THR A 132 -15.08 29.53 1.55
C THR A 132 -15.03 28.68 0.29
N GLU A 133 -13.87 28.65 -0.39
CA GLU A 133 -13.64 27.75 -1.52
C GLU A 133 -12.92 26.49 -1.04
N THR A 134 -13.37 25.32 -1.49
CA THR A 134 -12.71 24.04 -1.17
C THR A 134 -12.11 23.42 -2.41
N LEU A 135 -10.80 23.24 -2.39
CA LEU A 135 -10.05 22.53 -3.42
C LEU A 135 -9.88 21.08 -2.99
N THR A 136 -10.15 20.16 -3.91
CA THR A 136 -10.03 18.72 -3.66
C THR A 136 -9.20 18.05 -4.76
N ALA A 137 -8.39 17.07 -4.37
CA ALA A 137 -7.71 16.18 -5.31
C ALA A 137 -7.79 14.75 -4.81
N VAL A 138 -7.96 13.80 -5.74
CA VAL A 138 -7.89 12.37 -5.40
C VAL A 138 -6.49 11.87 -5.75
N TRP A 139 -5.86 11.25 -4.76
CA TRP A 139 -4.53 10.67 -4.87
C TRP A 139 -4.61 9.17 -4.62
N ARG A 140 -3.93 8.40 -5.47
CA ARG A 140 -3.78 6.96 -5.31
C ARG A 140 -2.44 6.66 -4.66
N LEU A 141 -2.47 6.01 -3.51
CA LEU A 141 -1.33 5.31 -2.92
C LEU A 141 -1.30 3.90 -3.50
N THR A 142 -0.19 3.51 -4.12
CA THR A 142 0.11 2.11 -4.47
C THR A 142 1.32 1.65 -3.66
N VAL A 143 1.19 0.53 -2.96
CA VAL A 143 2.28 -0.12 -2.22
C VAL A 143 2.59 -1.48 -2.81
N GLY A 144 3.85 -1.87 -2.81
CA GLY A 144 4.29 -3.18 -3.25
C GLY A 144 5.54 -3.65 -2.51
N ASP A 145 5.67 -4.95 -2.31
CA ASP A 145 6.79 -5.60 -1.61
C ASP A 145 7.55 -6.58 -2.53
N GLY A 146 7.37 -6.44 -3.84
CA GLY A 146 7.89 -7.37 -4.85
C GLY A 146 7.14 -8.70 -4.96
N HIS A 147 6.15 -8.96 -4.09
CA HIS A 147 5.36 -10.20 -4.06
C HIS A 147 3.85 -9.95 -4.24
N SER A 148 3.35 -8.87 -3.66
CA SER A 148 1.97 -8.40 -3.79
C SER A 148 1.94 -6.88 -3.95
N SER A 149 0.79 -6.37 -4.37
CA SER A 149 0.52 -4.94 -4.46
C SER A 149 -0.86 -4.62 -3.94
N ALA A 150 -1.00 -3.49 -3.25
CA ALA A 150 -2.27 -2.93 -2.84
C ALA A 150 -2.35 -1.46 -3.26
N PHE A 151 -3.57 -0.97 -3.50
CA PHE A 151 -3.79 0.45 -3.77
C PHE A 151 -4.94 0.99 -2.92
N LYS A 152 -4.89 2.30 -2.66
CA LYS A 152 -5.94 3.04 -1.97
C LYS A 152 -6.05 4.45 -2.54
N ASP A 153 -7.28 4.84 -2.83
CA ASP A 153 -7.60 6.21 -3.25
C ASP A 153 -7.99 7.03 -2.03
N ILE A 154 -7.42 8.23 -1.94
CA ILE A 154 -7.62 9.15 -0.82
C ILE A 154 -7.89 10.52 -1.40
N THR A 155 -9.02 11.10 -0.98
CA THR A 155 -9.35 12.48 -1.29
C THR A 155 -8.61 13.38 -0.31
N ILE A 156 -7.90 14.37 -0.83
CA ILE A 156 -7.26 15.40 -0.01
C ILE A 156 -7.99 16.72 -0.29
N SER A 157 -8.43 17.40 0.76
CA SER A 157 -9.15 18.66 0.68
C SER A 157 -8.43 19.79 1.41
N VAL A 158 -8.52 20.99 0.88
CA VAL A 158 -8.13 22.23 1.55
C VAL A 158 -9.22 23.26 1.31
N SER A 159 -9.60 23.98 2.35
CA SER A 159 -10.51 25.12 2.25
C SER A 159 -9.71 26.41 2.30
N ARG A 160 -10.19 27.46 1.63
CA ARG A 160 -9.65 28.81 1.76
C ARG A 160 -10.80 29.77 2.00
N ASP A 161 -10.59 30.71 2.92
CA ASP A 161 -11.52 31.81 3.12
C ASP A 161 -11.21 32.90 2.10
N LEU A 162 -12.21 33.30 1.32
CA LEU A 162 -12.17 34.39 0.37
C LEU A 162 -12.55 35.70 1.08
N PRO A 163 -11.94 36.84 0.68
CA PRO A 163 -12.17 38.12 1.33
C PRO A 163 -13.55 38.72 1.01
#